data_AF-A0A9N9E4C3-F1
#
_entry.id   AF-A0A9N9E4C3-F1
#
_cell.length_a   1.000
_cell.length_b   1.000
_cell.length_c   1.000
_cell.angle_alpha   90.00
_cell.angle_beta   90.00
_cell.angle_gamma   90.00
#
_symmetry.space_group_name_H-M   'P 1'
#
loop_
_entity.id
_entity.type
_entity.pdbx_description
1 polymer ?
#
loop_
_entity_poly.entity_id
_entity_poly.type
_entity_poly.pdbx_seq_one_letter_code
_entity_poly.pdbx_strand_id
1 'polypeptide(L)'
;MSSEYCKDKDSTFVKRHEPDTIGRTKRWILSSGTDVGQVLTTYRCLIPESQKCLNPVYWGILDLTGAHPETKQLFSPEDWAEMLKSFEDEIEFVEENIPDVAWMFFDEINQIIMNNKKSEDIINRIDEISSQEIEEKYEVTLGEQDEAYIFEIKRAVVTYAENLADVDLPISESYSNNLFSNMLTRRFLDKTELKMESGEEICSWASAQRRNEGHLVTLRARVGQKCGFQGTLKRSTNKLKAITGIRSGGLPEPHPKKILLDNIDLSIAMRDNLHAFFNSNAEALDEDLHKIFVLGVQSWGWTHQIVAMDCKGTNICRYGKLCTTDLPNSIRTLAFMENFYVEMKNVKQMTSLYPMIEHMEEVVGILNSQELYE
;
A
#
# COMPACT_ATOMS: atom_id res chain seq x y z
N MET A 1 20.23 -31.86 -16.11
CA MET A 1 19.23 -32.92 -15.83
C MET A 1 18.62 -32.56 -14.49
N SER A 2 17.34 -32.30 -14.30
CA SER A 2 16.15 -32.53 -15.12
C SER A 2 15.20 -31.33 -14.98
N SER A 3 14.62 -30.93 -16.11
CA SER A 3 13.46 -30.06 -16.22
C SER A 3 12.24 -30.75 -15.62
N GLU A 4 11.64 -30.23 -14.57
CA GLU A 4 10.27 -30.57 -14.16
C GLU A 4 9.83 -29.66 -13.02
N TYR A 5 9.28 -28.49 -13.34
CA TYR A 5 8.23 -27.79 -12.58
C TYR A 5 7.73 -26.60 -13.43
N CYS A 6 7.23 -26.92 -14.62
CA CYS A 6 6.36 -26.05 -15.44
C CYS A 6 5.67 -26.95 -16.46
N LYS A 7 4.84 -27.87 -15.96
CA LYS A 7 3.83 -28.56 -16.76
C LYS A 7 2.56 -28.70 -15.95
N ASP A 8 1.97 -27.56 -15.57
CA ASP A 8 0.51 -27.53 -15.46
C ASP A 8 -0.03 -27.39 -16.88
N LYS A 9 -0.15 -28.54 -17.54
CA LYS A 9 -0.98 -28.70 -18.74
C LYS A 9 -2.44 -28.72 -18.30
N ASP A 10 -2.97 -27.55 -17.93
CA ASP A 10 -4.42 -27.25 -17.93
C ASP A 10 -4.76 -25.80 -17.56
N SER A 11 -3.79 -24.86 -17.57
CA SER A 11 -4.11 -23.43 -17.55
C SER A 11 -4.55 -22.96 -18.93
N THR A 12 -5.76 -23.37 -19.34
CA THR A 12 -6.47 -22.65 -20.40
C THR A 12 -6.75 -21.25 -19.86
N PHE A 13 -5.91 -20.30 -20.24
CA PHE A 13 -6.11 -18.89 -19.90
C PHE A 13 -7.43 -18.45 -20.56
N VAL A 14 -8.44 -18.20 -19.72
CA VAL A 14 -9.76 -17.78 -20.19
C VAL A 14 -9.68 -16.30 -20.52
N LYS A 15 -10.01 -15.94 -21.77
CA LYS A 15 -10.18 -14.54 -22.21
C LYS A 15 -11.10 -13.82 -21.23
N ARG A 16 -10.60 -12.78 -20.56
CA ARG A 16 -11.41 -11.89 -19.74
C ARG A 16 -12.14 -10.91 -20.66
N HIS A 17 -13.46 -10.96 -20.67
CA HIS A 17 -14.26 -9.79 -21.05
C HIS A 17 -14.29 -8.90 -19.82
N GLU A 18 -13.46 -7.86 -19.78
CA GLU A 18 -13.72 -6.77 -18.85
C GLU A 18 -15.00 -6.09 -19.36
N PRO A 19 -16.11 -6.11 -18.59
CA PRO A 19 -17.21 -5.23 -18.94
C PRO A 19 -16.66 -3.81 -18.87
N ASP A 20 -16.85 -3.03 -19.94
CA ASP A 20 -16.74 -1.59 -19.84
C ASP A 20 -17.52 -1.20 -18.58
N THR A 21 -16.86 -0.51 -17.66
CA THR A 21 -17.49 -0.08 -16.41
C THR A 21 -18.78 0.63 -16.80
N ILE A 22 -19.90 0.05 -16.38
CA ILE A 22 -21.24 0.32 -16.90
C ILE A 22 -21.46 1.84 -16.96
N GLY A 23 -21.50 2.40 -18.18
CA GLY A 23 -21.94 3.78 -18.45
C GLY A 23 -20.90 4.91 -18.36
N ARG A 24 -19.63 4.68 -17.98
CA ARG A 24 -18.66 5.77 -17.72
C ARG A 24 -17.61 5.92 -18.83
N THR A 25 -17.48 7.11 -19.43
CA THR A 25 -16.60 7.37 -20.60
C THR A 25 -15.63 8.54 -20.38
N LYS A 26 -14.89 8.52 -19.27
CA LYS A 26 -13.86 9.53 -18.99
C LYS A 26 -12.57 9.18 -19.73
N ARG A 27 -12.21 10.01 -20.72
CA ARG A 27 -10.92 9.92 -21.41
C ARG A 27 -9.85 10.73 -20.68
N TRP A 28 -8.61 10.27 -20.76
CA TRP A 28 -7.45 11.02 -20.30
C TRP A 28 -6.56 11.37 -21.49
N ILE A 29 -6.61 12.65 -21.88
CA ILE A 29 -5.83 13.20 -22.98
C ILE A 29 -4.73 14.09 -22.38
N LEU A 30 -3.49 13.82 -22.76
CA LEU A 30 -2.33 14.61 -22.34
C LEU A 30 -2.22 15.91 -23.14
N SER A 31 -1.38 16.83 -22.70
CA SER A 31 -1.17 18.14 -23.33
C SER A 31 -0.64 18.03 -24.77
N SER A 32 0.04 16.92 -25.10
CA SER A 32 0.46 16.56 -26.46
C SER A 32 -0.68 16.13 -27.39
N GLY A 33 -1.87 15.87 -26.84
CA GLY A 33 -3.00 15.24 -27.53
C GLY A 33 -3.02 13.71 -27.46
N THR A 34 -2.04 13.09 -26.78
CA THR A 34 -1.99 11.62 -26.60
C THR A 34 -3.17 11.14 -25.74
N ASP A 35 -3.98 10.22 -26.27
CA ASP A 35 -5.01 9.50 -25.50
C ASP A 35 -4.39 8.28 -24.80
N VAL A 36 -4.19 8.39 -23.48
CA VAL A 36 -3.55 7.35 -22.67
C VAL A 36 -4.34 6.04 -22.74
N GLY A 37 -5.67 6.11 -22.70
CA GLY A 37 -6.53 4.94 -22.75
C GLY A 37 -6.41 4.20 -24.08
N GLN A 38 -6.33 4.95 -25.18
CA GLN A 38 -6.14 4.37 -26.51
C GLN A 38 -4.77 3.69 -26.65
N VAL A 39 -3.70 4.31 -26.16
CA VAL A 39 -2.35 3.73 -26.17
C VAL A 39 -2.32 2.41 -25.41
N LEU A 40 -2.83 2.39 -24.18
CA LEU A 40 -2.87 1.18 -23.35
C LEU A 40 -3.74 0.08 -23.96
N THR A 41 -4.90 0.44 -24.53
CA THR A 41 -5.79 -0.51 -25.21
C THR A 41 -5.11 -1.14 -26.42
N THR A 42 -4.41 -0.33 -27.21
CA THR A 42 -3.68 -0.80 -28.40
C THR A 42 -2.57 -1.76 -27.99
N TYR A 43 -1.75 -1.39 -26.99
CA TYR A 43 -0.68 -2.25 -26.50
C TYR A 43 -1.21 -3.54 -25.88
N ARG A 44 -2.33 -3.50 -25.16
CA ARG A 44 -2.97 -4.69 -24.58
C ARG A 44 -3.26 -5.78 -25.61
N CYS A 45 -3.64 -5.40 -26.83
CA CYS A 45 -3.87 -6.35 -27.92
C CYS A 45 -2.58 -7.03 -28.44
N LEU A 46 -1.41 -6.46 -28.15
CA LEU A 46 -0.11 -6.97 -28.57
C LEU A 46 0.54 -7.88 -27.53
N ILE A 47 0.03 -7.90 -26.29
CA ILE A 47 0.61 -8.70 -25.19
C ILE A 47 0.43 -10.20 -25.49
N PRO A 48 1.53 -10.99 -25.57
CA PRO A 48 1.45 -12.43 -25.72
C PRO A 48 0.67 -13.09 -24.58
N GLU A 49 -0.09 -14.15 -24.89
CA GLU A 49 -0.95 -14.84 -23.90
C GLU A 49 -0.17 -15.28 -22.64
N SER A 50 1.06 -15.77 -22.82
CA SER A 50 1.95 -16.21 -21.74
C SER A 50 2.45 -15.09 -20.84
N GLN A 51 2.31 -13.83 -21.25
CA GLN A 51 2.79 -12.65 -20.52
C GLN A 51 1.66 -11.82 -19.90
N LYS A 52 0.40 -12.07 -20.26
CA LYS A 52 -0.76 -11.28 -19.79
C LYS A 52 -0.85 -11.21 -18.27
N CYS A 53 -0.63 -12.32 -17.57
CA CYS A 53 -0.68 -12.32 -16.10
C CYS A 53 0.41 -11.47 -15.45
N LEU A 54 1.52 -11.21 -16.15
CA LEU A 54 2.68 -10.47 -15.65
C LEU A 54 2.72 -9.01 -16.12
N ASN A 55 1.78 -8.60 -16.98
CA ASN A 55 1.81 -7.28 -17.59
C ASN A 55 0.74 -6.38 -16.94
N PRO A 56 1.10 -5.31 -16.23
CA PRO A 56 0.12 -4.44 -15.56
C PRO A 56 -0.88 -3.80 -16.54
N VAL A 57 -0.47 -3.53 -17.80
CA VAL A 57 -1.37 -2.96 -18.80
C VAL A 57 -2.48 -3.93 -19.20
N TYR A 58 -2.21 -5.24 -19.18
CA TYR A 58 -3.27 -6.24 -19.37
C TYR A 58 -4.37 -6.12 -18.32
N TRP A 59 -4.04 -5.62 -17.13
CA TRP A 59 -4.96 -5.40 -16.02
C TRP A 59 -5.52 -3.96 -15.99
N GLY A 60 -5.28 -3.12 -17.00
CA GLY A 60 -5.72 -1.72 -16.98
C GLY A 60 -4.95 -0.86 -15.97
N ILE A 61 -3.73 -1.28 -15.63
CA ILE A 61 -2.86 -0.59 -14.68
C ILE A 61 -1.73 0.09 -15.46
N LEU A 62 -1.64 1.40 -15.30
CA LEU A 62 -0.50 2.21 -15.75
C LEU A 62 0.54 2.23 -14.62
N ASP A 63 1.58 1.42 -14.74
CA ASP A 63 2.67 1.36 -13.76
C ASP A 63 3.60 2.57 -13.88
N LEU A 64 3.38 3.58 -13.05
CA LEU A 64 4.21 4.77 -12.90
C LEU A 64 5.41 4.57 -11.96
N THR A 65 5.51 3.44 -11.25
CA THR A 65 6.65 3.13 -10.38
C THR A 65 7.96 2.96 -11.16
N GLY A 66 7.84 2.62 -12.45
CA GLY A 66 8.97 2.30 -13.33
C GLY A 66 9.45 0.85 -13.22
N ALA A 67 8.78 -0.01 -12.44
CA ALA A 67 9.11 -1.42 -12.30
C ALA A 67 8.83 -2.23 -13.58
N HIS A 68 7.93 -1.75 -14.44
CA HIS A 68 7.62 -2.32 -15.75
C HIS A 68 8.11 -1.40 -16.89
N PRO A 69 9.34 -1.61 -17.44
CA PRO A 69 9.94 -0.73 -18.43
C PRO A 69 9.14 -0.60 -19.72
N GLU A 70 8.42 -1.65 -20.12
CA GLU A 70 7.64 -1.66 -21.37
C GLU A 70 6.51 -0.62 -21.31
N THR A 71 5.87 -0.42 -20.16
CA THR A 71 4.82 0.62 -20.00
C THR A 71 5.39 2.01 -20.22
N LYS A 72 6.57 2.29 -19.67
CA LYS A 72 7.24 3.59 -19.84
C LYS A 72 7.59 3.86 -21.31
N GLN A 73 7.99 2.84 -22.05
CA GLN A 73 8.38 2.96 -23.46
C GLN A 73 7.20 3.21 -24.41
N LEU A 74 5.95 3.09 -23.94
CA LEU A 74 4.76 3.40 -24.75
C LEU A 74 4.55 4.90 -24.96
N PHE A 75 5.19 5.74 -24.14
CA PHE A 75 4.95 7.18 -24.10
C PHE A 75 6.24 7.97 -24.37
N SER A 76 6.06 9.19 -24.88
CA SER A 76 7.19 10.13 -25.01
C SER A 76 7.73 10.51 -23.63
N PRO A 77 9.00 10.96 -23.52
CA PRO A 77 9.53 11.46 -22.25
C PRO A 77 8.70 12.61 -21.65
N GLU A 78 8.15 13.48 -22.50
CA GLU A 78 7.30 14.61 -22.11
C GLU A 78 5.96 14.12 -21.56
N ASP A 79 5.29 13.21 -22.27
CA ASP A 79 4.03 12.59 -21.81
C ASP A 79 4.24 11.84 -20.50
N TRP A 80 5.35 11.11 -20.37
CA TRP A 80 5.68 10.39 -19.15
C TRP A 80 5.87 11.33 -17.95
N ALA A 81 6.58 12.44 -18.16
CA ALA A 81 6.78 13.45 -17.12
C ALA A 81 5.45 14.13 -16.74
N GLU A 82 4.58 14.42 -17.70
CA GLU A 82 3.23 14.95 -17.44
C GLU A 82 2.39 13.98 -16.61
N MET A 83 2.42 12.68 -16.93
CA MET A 83 1.68 11.67 -16.17
C MET A 83 2.19 11.49 -14.73
N LEU A 84 3.52 11.53 -14.54
CA LEU A 84 4.12 11.51 -13.20
C LEU A 84 3.70 12.73 -12.38
N LYS A 85 3.83 13.93 -12.97
CA LYS A 85 3.45 15.17 -12.30
C LYS A 85 1.96 15.19 -11.96
N SER A 86 1.09 14.76 -12.88
CA SER A 86 -0.35 14.66 -12.61
C SER A 86 -0.67 13.64 -11.51
N PHE A 87 0.16 12.61 -11.30
CA PHE A 87 0.00 11.69 -10.18
C PHE A 87 0.44 12.34 -8.86
N GLU A 88 1.59 13.00 -8.84
CA GLU A 88 2.12 13.72 -7.68
C GLU A 88 1.21 14.88 -7.23
N ASP A 89 0.66 15.65 -8.17
CA ASP A 89 -0.20 16.79 -7.89
C ASP A 89 -1.59 16.36 -7.36
N GLU A 90 -2.07 15.16 -7.69
CA GLU A 90 -3.42 14.70 -7.37
C GLU A 90 -3.47 13.70 -6.21
N ILE A 91 -2.44 12.87 -6.08
CA ILE A 91 -2.19 12.14 -4.84
C ILE A 91 -1.44 13.11 -3.93
N GLU A 92 -2.18 13.99 -3.25
CA GLU A 92 -1.61 14.86 -2.22
C GLU A 92 -1.01 13.98 -1.11
N PHE A 93 0.27 13.65 -1.23
CA PHE A 93 1.02 12.96 -0.19
C PHE A 93 1.21 13.94 0.96
N VAL A 94 0.26 13.90 1.91
CA VAL A 94 0.24 14.85 3.02
C VAL A 94 1.31 14.48 4.02
N GLU A 95 2.33 15.33 4.09
CA GLU A 95 3.35 15.27 5.14
C GLU A 95 2.71 15.69 6.48
N GLU A 96 2.67 14.75 7.43
CA GLU A 96 2.26 15.04 8.81
C GLU A 96 3.34 15.90 9.46
N ASN A 97 2.94 16.95 10.18
CA ASN A 97 3.87 17.71 10.99
C ASN A 97 4.28 16.90 12.22
N ILE A 98 5.43 16.23 12.13
CA ILE A 98 5.97 15.39 13.20
C ILE A 98 6.49 16.30 14.33
N PRO A 99 6.05 16.11 15.58
CA PRO A 99 6.48 16.96 16.69
C PRO A 99 7.97 16.78 16.99
N ASP A 100 8.62 17.86 17.41
CA ASP A 100 10.06 17.92 17.75
C ASP A 100 10.50 16.81 18.72
N VAL A 101 9.63 16.44 19.66
CA VAL A 101 9.89 15.38 20.65
C VAL A 101 10.17 14.02 20.01
N ALA A 102 9.57 13.71 18.86
CA ALA A 102 9.81 12.44 18.16
C ALA A 102 11.26 12.39 17.65
N TRP A 103 11.75 13.48 17.06
CA TRP A 103 13.12 13.62 16.59
C TRP A 103 14.10 13.57 17.76
N MET A 104 13.83 14.31 18.85
CA MET A 104 14.63 14.26 20.08
C MET A 104 14.75 12.82 20.64
N PHE A 105 13.65 12.05 20.59
CA PHE A 105 13.67 10.65 21.04
C PHE A 105 14.54 9.76 20.14
N PHE A 106 14.48 9.92 18.82
CA PHE A 106 15.34 9.17 17.90
C PHE A 106 16.82 9.58 18.01
N ASP A 107 17.10 10.85 18.29
CA ASP A 107 18.45 11.33 18.61
C ASP A 107 19.01 10.63 19.86
N GLU A 108 18.19 10.44 20.91
CA GLU A 108 18.59 9.66 22.08
C GLU A 108 18.90 8.20 21.73
N ILE A 109 18.06 7.55 20.92
CA ILE A 109 18.30 6.19 20.45
C ILE A 109 19.65 6.12 19.72
N ASN A 110 19.92 7.06 18.81
CA ASN A 110 21.17 7.09 18.06
C ASN A 110 22.37 7.26 19.00
N GLN A 111 22.29 8.14 19.99
CA GLN A 111 23.36 8.31 20.97
C GLN A 111 23.60 7.06 21.83
N ILE A 112 22.54 6.38 22.27
CA ILE A 112 22.65 5.11 23.00
C ILE A 112 23.35 4.07 22.13
N ILE A 113 23.00 3.96 20.85
CA ILE A 113 23.63 3.03 19.91
C ILE A 113 25.12 3.34 19.77
N MET A 114 25.52 4.61 19.67
CA MET A 114 26.91 5.01 19.51
C MET A 114 27.76 4.77 20.77
N ASN A 115 27.16 4.93 21.94
CA ASN A 115 27.88 4.85 23.22
C ASN A 115 27.99 3.43 23.80
N ASN A 116 27.18 2.48 23.33
CA ASN A 116 27.12 1.13 23.90
C ASN A 116 27.69 0.07 22.95
N LYS A 117 28.39 -0.93 23.50
CA LYS A 117 29.03 -2.00 22.69
C LYS A 117 28.22 -3.29 22.61
N LYS A 118 27.32 -3.57 23.56
CA LYS A 118 26.49 -4.78 23.54
C LYS A 118 25.04 -4.44 23.18
N SER A 119 24.40 -5.37 22.49
CA SER A 119 23.01 -5.25 22.06
C SER A 119 22.01 -5.21 23.20
N GLU A 120 22.17 -6.07 24.22
CA GLU A 120 21.30 -6.10 25.41
C GLU A 120 21.33 -4.76 26.17
N ASP A 121 22.53 -4.19 26.34
CA ASP A 121 22.71 -2.89 26.98
C ASP A 121 21.97 -1.77 26.21
N ILE A 122 21.93 -1.84 24.88
CA ILE A 122 21.21 -0.87 24.03
C ILE A 122 19.69 -0.98 24.26
N ILE A 123 19.13 -2.19 24.23
CA ILE A 123 17.69 -2.39 24.38
C ILE A 123 17.22 -1.89 25.74
N ASN A 124 17.91 -2.31 26.81
CA ASN A 124 17.58 -1.90 28.17
C ASN A 124 17.66 -0.38 28.32
N ARG A 125 18.70 0.25 27.76
CA ARG A 125 18.86 1.70 27.87
C ARG A 125 17.81 2.48 27.07
N ILE A 126 17.35 1.97 25.93
CA ILE A 126 16.24 2.56 25.17
C ILE A 126 14.93 2.47 25.97
N ASP A 127 14.65 1.33 26.61
CA ASP A 127 13.43 1.16 27.41
C ASP A 127 13.40 2.10 28.65
N GLU A 128 14.58 2.34 29.22
CA GLU A 128 14.78 3.25 30.35
C GLU A 128 14.65 4.74 30.00
N ILE A 129 14.65 5.14 28.72
CA ILE A 129 14.50 6.56 28.36
C ILE A 129 13.21 7.10 28.97
N SER A 130 13.37 8.14 29.80
CA SER A 130 12.28 8.84 30.46
C SER A 130 12.03 10.21 29.82
N SER A 131 10.79 10.71 29.94
CA SER A 131 10.45 12.06 29.51
C SER A 131 11.33 13.13 30.20
N GLN A 132 11.64 12.93 31.48
CA GLN A 132 12.48 13.84 32.27
C GLN A 132 13.91 13.97 31.71
N GLU A 133 14.52 12.85 31.29
CA GLU A 133 15.84 12.88 30.65
C GLU A 133 15.83 13.72 29.36
N ILE A 134 14.74 13.69 28.59
CA ILE A 134 14.58 14.48 27.36
C ILE A 134 14.35 15.96 27.71
N GLU A 135 13.48 16.26 28.67
CA GLU A 135 13.23 17.62 29.14
C GLU A 135 14.52 18.31 29.61
N GLU A 136 15.30 17.63 30.46
CA GLU A 136 16.55 18.17 31.00
C GLU A 136 17.61 18.39 29.90
N LYS A 137 17.72 17.46 28.95
CA LYS A 137 18.75 17.49 27.93
C LYS A 137 18.48 18.52 26.84
N TYR A 138 17.23 18.64 26.41
CA TYR A 138 16.83 19.53 25.33
C TYR A 138 16.29 20.87 25.84
N GLU A 139 16.24 21.06 27.16
CA GLU A 139 15.71 22.26 27.83
C GLU A 139 14.26 22.58 27.40
N VAL A 140 13.44 21.53 27.30
CA VAL A 140 12.03 21.61 26.88
C VAL A 140 11.09 21.20 28.01
N THR A 141 9.80 21.53 27.87
CA THR A 141 8.73 21.03 28.74
C THR A 141 7.78 20.21 27.89
N LEU A 142 7.59 18.94 28.24
CA LEU A 142 6.78 18.01 27.46
C LEU A 142 5.33 18.04 27.92
N GLY A 143 4.40 18.09 26.97
CA GLY A 143 2.97 17.96 27.24
C GLY A 143 2.49 16.50 27.22
N GLU A 144 1.22 16.28 27.58
CA GLU A 144 0.60 14.93 27.54
C GLU A 144 0.65 14.29 26.14
N GLN A 145 0.54 15.10 25.07
CA GLN A 145 0.65 14.60 23.70
C GLN A 145 2.08 14.14 23.41
N ASP A 146 3.09 14.91 23.81
CA ASP A 146 4.50 14.56 23.60
C ASP A 146 4.87 13.25 24.30
N GLU A 147 4.38 13.06 25.52
CA GLU A 147 4.56 11.79 26.25
C GLU A 147 3.91 10.61 25.51
N ALA A 148 2.76 10.81 24.88
CA ALA A 148 2.11 9.78 24.07
C ALA A 148 2.93 9.42 22.83
N TYR A 149 3.57 10.40 22.17
CA TYR A 149 4.50 10.18 21.05
C TYR A 149 5.72 9.35 21.50
N ILE A 150 6.38 9.77 22.59
CA ILE A 150 7.52 9.03 23.17
C ILE A 150 7.11 7.58 23.48
N PHE A 151 5.97 7.39 24.14
CA PHE A 151 5.51 6.06 24.52
C PHE A 151 5.21 5.17 23.30
N GLU A 152 4.56 5.71 22.28
CA GLU A 152 4.27 4.99 21.03
C GLU A 152 5.56 4.53 20.35
N ILE A 153 6.51 5.44 20.15
CA ILE A 153 7.79 5.17 19.48
C ILE A 153 8.63 4.20 20.31
N LYS A 154 8.81 4.47 21.61
CA LYS A 154 9.60 3.63 22.52
C LYS A 154 9.15 2.19 22.46
N ARG A 155 7.86 1.93 22.65
CA ARG A 155 7.38 0.55 22.61
C ARG A 155 7.58 -0.09 21.23
N ALA A 156 7.46 0.66 20.14
CA ALA A 156 7.67 0.11 18.80
C ALA A 156 9.14 -0.29 18.59
N VAL A 157 10.06 0.59 18.97
CA VAL A 157 11.52 0.37 18.87
C VAL A 157 11.96 -0.79 19.74
N VAL A 158 11.53 -0.85 21.01
CA VAL A 158 11.88 -1.94 21.93
C VAL A 158 11.37 -3.29 21.41
N THR A 159 10.08 -3.39 21.05
CA THR A 159 9.53 -4.65 20.49
C THR A 159 10.25 -5.06 19.21
N TYR A 160 10.60 -4.11 18.33
CA TYR A 160 11.36 -4.42 17.12
C TYR A 160 12.77 -4.93 17.44
N ALA A 161 13.43 -4.32 18.43
CA ALA A 161 14.78 -4.68 18.85
C ALA A 161 14.84 -6.07 19.50
N GLU A 162 13.85 -6.41 20.33
CA GLU A 162 13.66 -7.75 20.90
C GLU A 162 13.49 -8.78 19.76
N ASN A 163 12.61 -8.49 18.81
CA ASN A 163 12.40 -9.37 17.64
C ASN A 163 13.69 -9.54 16.81
N LEU A 164 14.51 -8.50 16.67
CA LEU A 164 15.81 -8.60 15.99
C LEU A 164 16.82 -9.47 16.76
N ALA A 165 16.80 -9.43 18.10
CA ALA A 165 17.71 -10.21 18.93
C ALA A 165 17.43 -11.72 18.83
N ASP A 166 16.14 -12.09 18.65
CA ASP A 166 15.67 -13.47 18.63
C ASP A 166 15.59 -14.10 17.23
N VAL A 167 15.94 -13.36 16.17
CA VAL A 167 15.88 -13.88 14.80
C VAL A 167 17.17 -14.60 14.41
N ASP A 168 17.03 -15.91 14.17
CA ASP A 168 18.04 -16.73 13.50
C ASP A 168 17.63 -17.00 12.05
N LEU A 169 18.52 -16.72 11.10
CA LEU A 169 18.22 -16.80 9.67
C LEU A 169 18.49 -18.20 9.11
N PRO A 170 17.67 -18.71 8.16
CA PRO A 170 16.59 -18.02 7.46
C PRO A 170 15.25 -18.08 8.21
N ILE A 171 14.41 -17.07 7.98
CA ILE A 171 13.02 -17.05 8.49
C ILE A 171 12.01 -16.96 7.35
N SER A 172 10.81 -17.51 7.56
CA SER A 172 9.74 -17.51 6.56
C SER A 172 9.17 -16.09 6.31
N GLU A 173 8.47 -15.94 5.18
CA GLU A 173 7.73 -14.72 4.85
C GLU A 173 6.72 -14.35 5.94
N SER A 174 5.91 -15.32 6.41
CA SER A 174 4.91 -15.08 7.44
C SER A 174 5.53 -14.67 8.77
N TYR A 175 6.62 -15.32 9.17
CA TYR A 175 7.31 -15.02 10.42
C TYR A 175 7.94 -13.62 10.37
N SER A 176 8.66 -13.30 9.30
CA SER A 176 9.27 -11.99 9.11
C SER A 176 8.24 -10.88 9.01
N ASN A 177 7.13 -11.11 8.29
CA ASN A 177 6.06 -10.13 8.17
C ASN A 177 5.46 -9.82 9.55
N ASN A 178 5.18 -10.84 10.36
CA ASN A 178 4.55 -10.68 11.66
C ASN A 178 5.45 -10.01 12.69
N LEU A 179 6.75 -10.30 12.70
CA LEU A 179 7.69 -9.69 13.65
C LEU A 179 8.02 -8.22 13.32
N PHE A 180 8.02 -7.85 12.04
CA PHE A 180 8.52 -6.55 11.61
C PHE A 180 7.43 -5.69 10.94
N SER A 181 7.16 -5.90 9.65
CA SER A 181 6.33 -5.01 8.85
C SER A 181 4.89 -4.91 9.38
N ASN A 182 4.21 -6.03 9.65
CA ASN A 182 2.85 -6.02 10.21
C ASN A 182 2.81 -5.45 11.63
N MET A 183 3.82 -5.75 12.44
CA MET A 183 3.90 -5.25 13.82
C MET A 183 3.92 -3.72 13.84
N LEU A 184 4.82 -3.12 13.07
CA LEU A 184 4.95 -1.68 12.94
C LEU A 184 3.70 -1.04 12.31
N THR A 185 3.22 -1.62 11.20
CA THR A 185 2.02 -1.11 10.50
C THR A 185 0.81 -1.05 11.43
N ARG A 186 0.53 -2.12 12.19
CA ARG A 186 -0.59 -2.14 13.15
C ARG A 186 -0.42 -1.18 14.31
N ARG A 187 0.82 -0.76 14.59
CA ARG A 187 1.12 0.10 15.73
C ARG A 187 0.96 1.56 15.38
N PHE A 188 1.45 1.98 14.21
CA PHE A 188 1.42 3.38 13.79
C PHE A 188 0.17 3.79 13.01
N LEU A 189 -0.54 2.85 12.37
CA LEU A 189 -1.82 3.17 11.73
C LEU A 189 -2.94 3.35 12.75
N ASP A 190 -3.87 4.25 12.42
CA ASP A 190 -4.97 4.61 13.31
C ASP A 190 -6.02 3.50 13.41
N LYS A 191 -6.07 2.82 14.57
CA LYS A 191 -7.09 1.80 14.84
C LYS A 191 -8.48 2.38 15.05
N THR A 192 -8.63 3.68 15.26
CA THR A 192 -9.95 4.33 15.37
C THR A 192 -10.57 4.53 13.99
N GLU A 193 -9.76 4.78 12.96
CA GLU A 193 -10.22 4.95 11.57
C GLU A 193 -10.21 3.64 10.78
N LEU A 194 -9.19 2.79 10.99
CA LEU A 194 -9.00 1.57 10.21
C LEU A 194 -9.33 0.32 11.03
N LYS A 195 -10.15 -0.56 10.44
CA LYS A 195 -10.25 -1.96 10.85
C LYS A 195 -9.13 -2.72 10.17
N MET A 196 -8.10 -3.04 10.95
CA MET A 196 -6.95 -3.83 10.48
C MET A 196 -7.25 -5.32 10.54
N GLU A 197 -7.13 -5.97 9.39
CA GLU A 197 -7.13 -7.43 9.25
C GLU A 197 -5.71 -7.86 8.87
N SER A 198 -5.22 -8.91 9.52
CA SER A 198 -3.85 -9.36 9.37
C SER A 198 -3.75 -10.86 9.63
N GLY A 199 -3.01 -11.59 8.80
CA GLY A 199 -2.85 -13.03 8.91
C GLY A 199 -1.78 -13.53 7.96
N GLU A 200 -1.51 -14.84 7.96
CA GLU A 200 -0.52 -15.42 7.05
C GLU A 200 -0.89 -15.18 5.58
N GLU A 201 -2.18 -15.28 5.24
CA GLU A 201 -2.71 -14.96 3.91
C GLU A 201 -4.17 -14.48 4.00
N ILE A 202 -4.42 -13.22 3.70
CA ILE A 202 -5.77 -12.65 3.60
C ILE A 202 -6.19 -12.60 2.14
N CYS A 203 -7.34 -13.19 1.84
CA CYS A 203 -7.89 -13.18 0.49
C CYS A 203 -8.59 -11.85 0.20
N SER A 204 -8.23 -11.19 -0.89
CA SER A 204 -8.95 -10.05 -1.45
C SER A 204 -10.27 -10.52 -2.06
N TRP A 205 -11.37 -10.30 -1.33
CA TRP A 205 -12.73 -10.52 -1.82
C TRP A 205 -13.04 -9.74 -3.10
N ALA A 206 -12.56 -8.51 -3.22
CA ALA A 206 -12.74 -7.70 -4.42
C ALA A 206 -12.11 -8.37 -5.64
N SER A 207 -10.91 -8.91 -5.50
CA SER A 207 -10.26 -9.68 -6.57
C SER A 207 -10.97 -10.99 -6.87
N ALA A 208 -11.48 -11.69 -5.85
CA ALA A 208 -12.26 -12.90 -6.05
C ALA A 208 -13.55 -12.60 -6.84
N GLN A 209 -14.29 -11.55 -6.44
CA GLN A 209 -15.51 -11.11 -7.10
C GLN A 209 -15.23 -10.73 -8.56
N ARG A 210 -14.21 -9.89 -8.79
CA ARG A 210 -13.88 -9.40 -10.14
C ARG A 210 -13.32 -10.49 -11.05
N ARG A 211 -12.67 -11.52 -10.53
CA ARG A 211 -12.29 -12.73 -11.32
C ARG A 211 -13.50 -13.58 -11.70
N ASN A 212 -14.58 -13.49 -10.93
CA ASN A 212 -15.78 -14.31 -11.09
C ASN A 212 -16.92 -13.58 -11.82
N GLU A 213 -16.76 -12.29 -12.11
CA GLU A 213 -17.69 -11.51 -12.95
C GLU A 213 -17.85 -12.19 -14.32
N GLY A 214 -19.10 -12.46 -14.71
CA GLY A 214 -19.40 -13.15 -15.97
C GLY A 214 -19.16 -14.66 -16.00
N HIS A 215 -18.63 -15.26 -14.93
CA HIS A 215 -18.36 -16.71 -14.86
C HIS A 215 -19.54 -17.51 -14.29
N LEU A 216 -19.75 -18.70 -14.85
CA LEU A 216 -20.65 -19.72 -14.31
C LEU A 216 -20.21 -20.11 -12.89
N VAL A 217 -21.18 -20.42 -12.02
CA VAL A 217 -20.95 -20.76 -10.59
C VAL A 217 -19.92 -21.89 -10.43
N THR A 218 -19.89 -22.85 -11.36
CA THR A 218 -18.95 -23.99 -11.36
C THR A 218 -17.52 -23.63 -11.74
N LEU A 219 -17.29 -22.47 -12.37
CA LEU A 219 -15.99 -22.00 -12.84
C LEU A 219 -15.42 -20.87 -11.98
N ARG A 220 -16.09 -20.52 -10.88
CA ARG A 220 -15.66 -19.44 -10.00
C ARG A 220 -14.38 -19.81 -9.27
N ALA A 221 -13.37 -18.95 -9.37
CA ALA A 221 -12.21 -18.99 -8.52
C ALA A 221 -12.65 -18.83 -7.05
N ARG A 222 -12.20 -19.74 -6.19
CA ARG A 222 -12.54 -19.73 -4.76
C ARG A 222 -11.72 -18.72 -3.96
N VAL A 223 -10.62 -18.21 -4.54
CA VAL A 223 -9.63 -17.38 -3.86
C VAL A 223 -9.21 -16.22 -4.78
N GLY A 224 -9.26 -14.99 -4.25
CA GLY A 224 -8.76 -13.78 -4.90
C GLY A 224 -7.26 -13.60 -4.71
N GLN A 225 -6.72 -12.41 -4.99
CA GLN A 225 -5.34 -12.11 -4.63
C GLN A 225 -5.14 -12.20 -3.12
N LYS A 226 -3.98 -12.70 -2.70
CA LYS A 226 -3.64 -12.83 -1.28
C LYS A 226 -2.75 -11.68 -0.84
N CYS A 227 -2.84 -11.32 0.43
CA CYS A 227 -2.04 -10.26 1.02
C CYS A 227 -1.76 -10.52 2.51
N GLY A 228 -0.76 -9.85 3.07
CA GLY A 228 -0.37 -10.01 4.47
C GLY A 228 -1.21 -9.19 5.45
N PHE A 229 -1.75 -8.05 5.00
CA PHE A 229 -2.71 -7.25 5.77
C PHE A 229 -3.62 -6.42 4.87
N GLN A 230 -4.77 -6.01 5.43
CA GLN A 230 -5.69 -5.04 4.83
C GLN A 230 -6.21 -4.09 5.92
N GLY A 231 -6.29 -2.80 5.60
CA GLY A 231 -6.97 -1.80 6.43
C GLY A 231 -8.24 -1.35 5.73
N THR A 232 -9.38 -1.58 6.40
CA THR A 232 -10.70 -1.15 5.93
C THR A 232 -11.13 0.09 6.68
N LEU A 233 -11.57 1.14 5.99
CA LEU A 233 -12.12 2.34 6.65
C LEU A 233 -13.39 1.98 7.40
N LYS A 234 -13.42 2.26 8.70
CA LYS A 234 -14.57 1.95 9.57
C LYS A 234 -15.77 2.83 9.30
N ARG A 235 -15.52 4.08 8.88
CA ARG A 235 -16.57 5.08 8.64
C ARG A 235 -17.20 4.97 7.25
N SER A 236 -16.52 4.33 6.30
CA SER A 236 -17.09 4.08 4.97
C SER A 236 -18.23 3.07 5.07
N THR A 237 -19.40 3.46 4.60
CA THR A 237 -20.60 2.59 4.54
C THR A 237 -20.36 1.39 3.61
N ASN A 238 -19.54 1.59 2.56
CA ASN A 238 -19.14 0.57 1.60
C ASN A 238 -17.88 -0.21 1.99
N LYS A 239 -17.30 0.06 3.17
CA LYS A 239 -16.11 -0.64 3.69
C LYS A 239 -14.93 -0.57 2.71
N LEU A 240 -14.60 0.62 2.22
CA LEU A 240 -13.43 0.82 1.36
C LEU A 240 -12.16 0.25 2.03
N LYS A 241 -11.45 -0.60 1.30
CA LYS A 241 -10.14 -1.11 1.68
C LYS A 241 -9.08 -0.08 1.30
N ALA A 242 -8.85 0.87 2.19
CA ALA A 242 -7.96 2.01 1.96
C ALA A 242 -6.48 1.63 1.91
N ILE A 243 -6.06 0.52 2.53
CA ILE A 243 -4.67 0.07 2.48
C ILE A 243 -4.55 -1.45 2.36
N THR A 244 -3.67 -1.93 1.47
CA THR A 244 -3.37 -3.36 1.29
C THR A 244 -1.87 -3.59 1.35
N GLY A 245 -1.42 -4.59 2.10
CA GLY A 245 0.00 -4.88 2.25
C GLY A 245 0.40 -6.28 1.85
N ILE A 246 1.50 -6.41 1.10
CA ILE A 246 2.11 -7.68 0.72
C ILE A 246 3.58 -7.69 1.16
N ARG A 247 4.02 -8.81 1.74
CA ARG A 247 5.44 -9.06 1.94
C ARG A 247 5.92 -10.00 0.84
N SER A 248 7.00 -9.63 0.18
CA SER A 248 7.72 -10.52 -0.72
C SER A 248 8.79 -11.27 0.05
N GLY A 249 8.51 -12.53 0.36
CA GLY A 249 9.49 -13.48 0.84
C GLY A 249 9.91 -13.30 2.30
N GLY A 250 10.66 -14.29 2.77
CA GLY A 250 11.27 -14.30 4.09
C GLY A 250 12.59 -13.53 4.14
N LEU A 251 13.45 -13.93 5.07
CA LEU A 251 14.85 -13.54 5.09
C LEU A 251 15.73 -14.79 4.91
N PRO A 252 16.81 -14.73 4.11
CA PRO A 252 17.32 -13.57 3.37
C PRO A 252 16.39 -13.10 2.23
N GLU A 253 16.71 -11.94 1.66
CA GLU A 253 15.90 -11.27 0.63
C GLU A 253 15.53 -12.22 -0.53
N PRO A 254 14.26 -12.19 -1.00
CA PRO A 254 13.84 -13.06 -2.10
C PRO A 254 14.46 -12.64 -3.44
N HIS A 255 14.35 -13.54 -4.42
CA HIS A 255 14.73 -13.25 -5.79
C HIS A 255 13.90 -12.08 -6.39
N PRO A 256 14.49 -11.17 -7.18
CA PRO A 256 13.80 -10.01 -7.77
C PRO A 256 12.51 -10.35 -8.53
N LYS A 257 12.49 -11.53 -9.18
CA LYS A 257 11.28 -12.06 -9.83
C LYS A 257 10.08 -12.19 -8.87
N LYS A 258 10.28 -12.63 -7.63
CA LYS A 258 9.20 -12.72 -6.63
C LYS A 258 8.73 -11.33 -6.20
N ILE A 259 9.67 -10.40 -6.01
CA ILE A 259 9.35 -9.00 -5.69
C ILE A 259 8.47 -8.40 -6.79
N LEU A 260 8.82 -8.60 -8.07
CA LEU A 260 8.02 -8.12 -9.19
C LEU A 260 6.62 -8.78 -9.26
N LEU A 261 6.55 -10.10 -9.08
CA LEU A 261 5.27 -10.84 -9.10
C LEU A 261 4.32 -10.35 -8.01
N ASP A 262 4.83 -10.22 -6.79
CA ASP A 262 4.04 -9.76 -5.65
C ASP A 262 3.64 -8.27 -5.79
N ASN A 263 4.47 -7.45 -6.47
CA ASN A 263 4.13 -6.06 -6.81
C ASN A 263 2.94 -6.00 -7.79
N ILE A 264 2.95 -6.86 -8.81
CA ILE A 264 1.83 -7.01 -9.75
C ILE A 264 0.58 -7.48 -9.00
N ASP A 265 0.69 -8.48 -8.13
CA ASP A 265 -0.44 -8.96 -7.33
C ASP A 265 -1.01 -7.88 -6.41
N LEU A 266 -0.15 -7.06 -5.79
CA LEU A 266 -0.55 -5.89 -4.99
C LEU A 266 -1.31 -4.88 -5.85
N SER A 267 -0.77 -4.50 -7.01
CA SER A 267 -1.42 -3.53 -7.91
C SER A 267 -2.80 -4.03 -8.38
N ILE A 268 -2.93 -5.33 -8.68
CA ILE A 268 -4.21 -5.94 -9.06
C ILE A 268 -5.20 -5.89 -7.90
N ALA A 269 -4.76 -6.20 -6.68
CA ALA A 269 -5.60 -6.15 -5.49
C ALA A 269 -6.10 -4.73 -5.21
N MET A 270 -5.22 -3.72 -5.32
CA MET A 270 -5.57 -2.29 -5.17
C MET A 270 -6.59 -1.85 -6.22
N ARG A 271 -6.37 -2.19 -7.49
CA ARG A 271 -7.29 -1.90 -8.59
C ARG A 271 -8.66 -2.50 -8.34
N ASP A 272 -8.70 -3.77 -7.91
CA ASP A 272 -9.95 -4.46 -7.64
C ASP A 272 -10.70 -3.82 -6.47
N ASN A 273 -10.00 -3.37 -5.43
CA ASN A 273 -10.61 -2.65 -4.31
C ASN A 273 -11.23 -1.32 -4.76
N LEU A 274 -10.55 -0.54 -5.60
CA LEU A 274 -11.09 0.70 -6.19
C LEU A 274 -12.35 0.43 -7.01
N HIS A 275 -12.31 -0.56 -7.91
CA HIS A 275 -13.47 -0.89 -8.73
C HIS A 275 -14.64 -1.42 -7.91
N ALA A 276 -14.39 -2.22 -6.87
CA ALA A 276 -15.44 -2.67 -5.97
C ALA A 276 -16.12 -1.48 -5.27
N PHE A 277 -15.34 -0.48 -4.86
CA PHE A 277 -15.86 0.76 -4.31
C PHE A 277 -16.68 1.56 -5.34
N PHE A 278 -16.19 1.72 -6.57
CA PHE A 278 -16.91 2.42 -7.63
C PHE A 278 -18.22 1.75 -8.01
N ASN A 279 -18.24 0.41 -8.06
CA ASN A 279 -19.46 -0.35 -8.35
C ASN A 279 -20.49 -0.23 -7.23
N SER A 280 -20.03 -0.13 -5.97
CA SER A 280 -20.92 0.10 -4.82
C SER A 280 -21.46 1.53 -4.77
N ASN A 281 -20.85 2.46 -5.53
CA ASN A 281 -21.20 3.86 -5.64
C ASN A 281 -21.47 4.25 -7.10
N ALA A 282 -22.28 3.44 -7.80
CA ALA A 282 -22.57 3.63 -9.23
C ALA A 282 -23.26 4.98 -9.53
N GLU A 283 -23.97 5.53 -8.56
CA GLU A 283 -24.72 6.79 -8.66
C GLU A 283 -23.88 8.03 -8.33
N ALA A 284 -22.70 7.86 -7.73
CA ALA A 284 -21.81 8.98 -7.44
C ALA A 284 -21.24 9.60 -8.72
N LEU A 285 -20.98 10.92 -8.67
CA LEU A 285 -20.38 11.64 -9.79
C LEU A 285 -18.96 11.12 -10.09
N ASP A 286 -18.63 11.00 -11.37
CA ASP A 286 -17.30 10.57 -11.81
C ASP A 286 -16.21 11.48 -11.23
N GLU A 287 -16.42 12.80 -11.16
CA GLU A 287 -15.44 13.73 -10.60
C GLU A 287 -15.08 13.42 -9.15
N ASP A 288 -16.04 12.97 -8.35
CA ASP A 288 -15.81 12.66 -6.95
C ASP A 288 -15.16 11.28 -6.78
N LEU A 289 -15.59 10.28 -7.57
CA LEU A 289 -14.97 8.95 -7.54
C LEU A 289 -13.50 8.97 -7.97
N HIS A 290 -13.15 9.83 -8.92
CA HIS A 290 -11.77 9.95 -9.40
C HIS A 290 -10.88 10.77 -8.44
N LYS A 291 -11.40 11.30 -7.32
CA LYS A 291 -10.58 11.82 -6.20
C LYS A 291 -10.18 10.72 -5.22
N ILE A 292 -10.78 9.53 -5.32
CA ILE A 292 -10.49 8.42 -4.42
C ILE A 292 -9.25 7.68 -4.91
N PHE A 293 -8.33 7.45 -3.98
CA PHE A 293 -7.20 6.56 -4.15
C PHE A 293 -7.26 5.42 -3.12
N VAL A 294 -6.31 4.48 -3.22
CA VAL A 294 -6.01 3.48 -2.21
C VAL A 294 -4.51 3.38 -2.05
N LEU A 295 -4.06 3.02 -0.86
CA LEU A 295 -2.66 2.84 -0.52
C LEU A 295 -2.27 1.36 -0.60
N GLY A 296 -1.02 1.14 -0.96
CA GLY A 296 -0.40 -0.17 -1.00
C GLY A 296 0.91 -0.15 -0.25
N VAL A 297 1.25 -1.29 0.33
CA VAL A 297 2.54 -1.51 0.99
C VAL A 297 3.15 -2.77 0.43
N GLN A 298 4.38 -2.66 -0.05
CA GLN A 298 5.20 -3.82 -0.37
C GLN A 298 6.44 -3.83 0.53
N SER A 299 6.76 -4.96 1.12
CA SER A 299 8.01 -5.11 1.89
C SER A 299 8.79 -6.33 1.41
N TRP A 300 10.11 -6.25 1.32
CA TRP A 300 10.99 -7.37 0.96
C TRP A 300 12.35 -7.16 1.62
N GLY A 301 12.99 -8.23 2.09
CA GLY A 301 14.22 -8.06 2.86
C GLY A 301 13.99 -7.11 4.05
N TRP A 302 14.76 -6.02 4.07
CA TRP A 302 14.61 -4.90 4.99
C TRP A 302 14.08 -3.63 4.32
N THR A 303 13.56 -3.71 3.09
CA THR A 303 12.95 -2.57 2.40
C THR A 303 11.45 -2.56 2.62
N HIS A 304 10.91 -1.35 2.79
CA HIS A 304 9.49 -1.07 2.86
C HIS A 304 9.15 0.00 1.83
N GLN A 305 8.17 -0.26 0.97
CA GLN A 305 7.74 0.63 -0.09
C GLN A 305 6.25 0.92 0.05
N ILE A 306 5.91 2.20 0.00
CA ILE A 306 4.53 2.67 -0.03
C ILE A 306 4.21 3.13 -1.45
N VAL A 307 3.06 2.69 -1.93
CA VAL A 307 2.52 2.98 -3.26
C VAL A 307 1.10 3.51 -3.12
N ALA A 308 0.63 4.24 -4.12
CA ALA A 308 -0.77 4.65 -4.22
C ALA A 308 -1.33 4.26 -5.58
N MET A 309 -2.65 4.10 -5.61
CA MET A 309 -3.40 3.90 -6.82
C MET A 309 -4.67 4.72 -6.82
N ASP A 310 -4.91 5.44 -7.90
CA ASP A 310 -6.19 6.06 -8.23
C ASP A 310 -6.65 5.64 -9.62
N CYS A 311 -7.84 6.10 -10.01
CA CYS A 311 -8.37 5.91 -11.35
C CYS A 311 -8.48 7.26 -12.03
N LYS A 312 -7.80 7.46 -13.17
CA LYS A 312 -7.74 8.76 -13.87
C LYS A 312 -8.75 8.90 -15.00
N GLY A 313 -9.06 7.78 -15.65
CA GLY A 313 -10.09 7.65 -16.67
C GLY A 313 -10.67 6.26 -16.67
N THR A 314 -11.63 5.99 -17.56
CA THR A 314 -12.31 4.69 -17.64
C THR A 314 -11.28 3.57 -17.80
N ASN A 315 -11.16 2.72 -16.77
CA ASN A 315 -10.23 1.59 -16.70
C ASN A 315 -8.74 1.97 -16.82
N ILE A 316 -8.36 3.19 -16.41
CA ILE A 316 -6.96 3.62 -16.33
C ILE A 316 -6.61 3.87 -14.85
N CYS A 317 -6.11 2.82 -14.18
CA CYS A 317 -5.63 2.93 -12.82
C CYS A 317 -4.14 3.30 -12.82
N ARG A 318 -3.75 4.44 -12.24
CA ARG A 318 -2.34 4.82 -12.13
C ARG A 318 -1.77 4.18 -10.88
N TYR A 319 -0.64 3.50 -11.01
CA TYR A 319 0.04 2.85 -9.90
C TYR A 319 1.40 3.50 -9.70
N GLY A 320 1.54 4.31 -8.67
CA GLY A 320 2.74 5.11 -8.43
C GLY A 320 3.36 4.84 -7.08
N LYS A 321 4.67 5.07 -7.00
CA LYS A 321 5.45 4.93 -5.76
C LYS A 321 5.43 6.26 -5.02
N LEU A 322 5.10 6.21 -3.74
CA LEU A 322 5.13 7.38 -2.85
C LEU A 322 6.49 7.50 -2.18
N CYS A 323 6.91 6.46 -1.46
CA CYS A 323 8.19 6.46 -0.77
C CYS A 323 8.78 5.04 -0.64
N THR A 324 10.06 4.98 -0.27
CA THR A 324 10.75 3.74 0.06
C THR A 324 11.68 4.00 1.23
N THR A 325 11.54 3.19 2.27
CA THR A 325 12.30 3.30 3.51
C THR A 325 12.99 1.99 3.82
N ASP A 326 14.19 2.06 4.36
CA ASP A 326 14.86 0.90 4.92
C ASP A 326 14.45 0.69 6.38
N LEU A 327 14.18 -0.57 6.71
CA LEU A 327 13.92 -1.04 8.06
C LEU A 327 15.25 -1.42 8.73
N PRO A 328 15.37 -1.28 10.05
CA PRO A 328 16.55 -1.73 10.78
C PRO A 328 16.77 -3.23 10.59
N ASN A 329 17.97 -3.60 10.15
CA ASN A 329 18.40 -4.99 9.98
C ASN A 329 19.23 -5.52 11.15
N SER A 330 19.52 -4.66 12.13
CA SER A 330 20.26 -4.99 13.34
C SER A 330 19.95 -3.97 14.43
N ILE A 331 20.30 -4.29 15.67
CA ILE A 331 20.14 -3.37 16.81
C ILE A 331 20.97 -2.08 16.60
N ARG A 332 22.02 -2.15 15.77
CA ARG A 332 22.88 -1.01 15.41
C ARG A 332 22.26 -0.05 14.41
N THR A 333 21.19 -0.45 13.75
CA THR A 333 20.50 0.36 12.74
C THR A 333 19.12 0.79 13.20
N LEU A 334 18.77 0.63 14.49
CA LEU A 334 17.44 0.98 15.03
C LEU A 334 17.06 2.45 14.81
N ALA A 335 18.04 3.37 14.78
CA ALA A 335 17.77 4.77 14.47
C ALA A 335 17.15 4.98 13.07
N PHE A 336 17.35 4.06 12.12
CA PHE A 336 16.74 4.15 10.79
C PHE A 336 15.20 4.02 10.82
N MET A 337 14.63 3.58 11.94
CA MET A 337 13.19 3.53 12.14
C MET A 337 12.53 4.91 12.19
N GLU A 338 13.31 5.98 12.36
CA GLU A 338 12.86 7.37 12.27
C GLU A 338 12.18 7.66 10.93
N ASN A 339 12.87 7.39 9.82
CA ASN A 339 12.30 7.59 8.47
C ASN A 339 11.03 6.75 8.28
N PHE A 340 11.05 5.49 8.69
CA PHE A 340 9.86 4.64 8.61
C PHE A 340 8.69 5.19 9.43
N TYR A 341 8.95 5.72 10.63
CA TYR A 341 7.94 6.30 11.50
C TYR A 341 7.26 7.51 10.84
N VAL A 342 8.05 8.42 10.27
CA VAL A 342 7.56 9.60 9.54
C VAL A 342 6.65 9.18 8.39
N GLU A 343 7.08 8.23 7.56
CA GLU A 343 6.25 7.77 6.43
C GLU A 343 4.95 7.10 6.89
N MET A 344 4.97 6.34 7.99
CA MET A 344 3.74 5.75 8.52
C MET A 344 2.78 6.79 9.11
N LYS A 345 3.29 7.91 9.61
CA LYS A 345 2.48 9.06 10.03
C LYS A 345 1.85 9.77 8.84
N ASN A 346 2.61 9.99 7.77
CA ASN A 346 2.05 10.47 6.50
C ASN A 346 0.92 9.56 5.99
N VAL A 347 1.13 8.24 6.00
CA VAL A 347 0.08 7.26 5.65
C VAL A 347 -1.13 7.37 6.58
N LYS A 348 -0.92 7.50 7.89
CA LYS A 348 -1.99 7.68 8.87
C LYS A 348 -2.82 8.91 8.53
N GLN A 349 -2.16 10.05 8.28
CA GLN A 349 -2.81 11.31 7.91
C GLN A 349 -3.56 11.20 6.58
N MET A 350 -2.97 10.56 5.56
CA MET A 350 -3.67 10.31 4.30
C MET A 350 -4.93 9.48 4.51
N THR A 351 -4.88 8.45 5.37
CA THR A 351 -6.06 7.62 5.67
C THR A 351 -7.14 8.35 6.49
N SER A 352 -6.77 9.35 7.30
CA SER A 352 -7.69 10.17 8.06
C SER A 352 -8.31 11.33 7.26
N LEU A 353 -7.80 11.62 6.05
CA LEU A 353 -8.34 12.60 5.10
C LEU A 353 -9.38 12.03 4.13
N TYR A 354 -9.65 10.72 4.21
CA TYR A 354 -10.80 10.09 3.55
C TYR A 354 -12.21 10.51 4.03
N PRO A 355 -12.46 11.35 5.07
CA PRO A 355 -13.80 11.84 5.41
C PRO A 355 -14.54 12.54 4.27
N MET A 356 -13.88 12.94 3.17
CA MET A 356 -14.58 13.33 1.93
C MET A 356 -15.47 12.21 1.37
N ILE A 357 -15.21 10.94 1.69
CA ILE A 357 -16.09 9.80 1.39
C ILE A 357 -17.44 9.92 2.10
N GLU A 358 -17.50 10.44 3.33
CA GLU A 358 -18.78 10.60 4.06
C GLU A 358 -19.70 11.55 3.30
N HIS A 359 -19.17 12.63 2.71
CA HIS A 359 -19.96 13.58 1.92
C HIS A 359 -20.48 12.95 0.62
N MET A 360 -19.68 12.12 -0.05
CA MET A 360 -20.10 11.39 -1.25
C MET A 360 -21.17 10.34 -0.93
N GLU A 361 -21.02 9.61 0.17
CA GLU A 361 -21.93 8.54 0.58
C GLU A 361 -23.24 9.10 1.21
N GLU A 362 -23.21 10.25 1.90
CA GLU A 362 -24.41 10.95 2.39
C GLU A 362 -25.30 11.46 1.25
N VAL A 363 -24.70 12.03 0.19
CA VAL A 363 -25.46 12.52 -0.97
C VAL A 363 -26.17 11.37 -1.68
N VAL A 364 -25.51 10.23 -1.84
CA VAL A 364 -26.11 9.02 -2.44
C VAL A 364 -27.18 8.41 -1.53
N GLY A 365 -26.98 8.41 -0.22
CA GLY A 365 -27.98 7.96 0.76
C GLY A 365 -29.26 8.82 0.76
N ILE A 366 -29.13 10.13 0.57
CA ILE A 366 -30.25 11.06 0.48
C ILE A 366 -31.05 10.81 -0.81
N LEU A 367 -30.38 10.64 -1.96
CA LEU A 367 -31.04 10.38 -3.24
C LEU A 367 -31.85 9.07 -3.24
N ASN A 368 -31.26 7.99 -2.70
CA ASN A 368 -31.94 6.70 -2.55
C ASN A 368 -33.14 6.75 -1.59
N SER A 369 -33.12 7.67 -0.61
CA SER A 369 -34.25 7.87 0.30
C SER A 369 -35.39 8.68 -0.33
N GLN A 370 -35.12 9.50 -1.34
CA GLN A 370 -36.14 10.31 -2.02
C GLN A 370 -36.92 9.48 -3.06
N GLU A 371 -36.28 8.53 -3.76
CA GLU A 371 -36.96 7.63 -4.71
C GLU A 371 -37.89 6.60 -4.04
N LEU A 372 -37.76 6.36 -2.74
CA LEU A 372 -38.67 5.49 -1.98
C LEU A 372 -39.96 6.19 -1.50
N TYR A 373 -40.09 7.51 -1.73
CA TYR A 373 -41.25 8.32 -1.35
C TYR A 373 -41.98 8.97 -2.55
N GLU A 374 -41.62 8.64 -3.79
CA GLU A 374 -42.42 8.88 -5.01
C GLU A 374 -43.03 7.56 -5.52
#